data_AF-A0A950T5U6-F1
#
_entry.id   AF-A0A950T5U6-F1
#
_cell.length_a   1.000
_cell.length_b   1.000
_cell.length_c   1.000
_cell.angle_alpha   90.00
_cell.angle_beta   90.00
_cell.angle_gamma   90.00
#
_symmetry.space_group_name_H-M   'P 1'
#
loop_
_entity.id
_entity.type
_entity.pdbx_description
1 polymer ?
#
loop_
_entity_poly.entity_id
_entity_poly.type
_entity_poly.pdbx_seq_one_letter_code
_entity_poly.pdbx_strand_id
1 'polypeptide(L)'
;PVIIAIAKQEGLRGPHLRLFEAIGRVHAAVLGRTLPLNGAGVAGAALADLGLPPELLRGVALLARAAGLLGHLAEELRSPIAPDIYATVDRNAVYRPTTKEESL
;
A
#
# COMPACT_ATOMS: atom_id res chain seq x y z
N PRO A 1 -3.73 8.93 -13.92
CA PRO A 1 -3.28 7.66 -13.29
C PRO A 1 -3.62 6.46 -14.18
N VAL A 2 -2.73 5.45 -14.27
CA VAL A 2 -2.85 4.33 -15.23
C VAL A 2 -4.13 3.51 -15.02
N ILE A 3 -4.43 3.09 -13.79
CA ILE A 3 -5.64 2.29 -13.48
C ILE A 3 -6.93 3.01 -13.88
N ILE A 4 -7.02 4.34 -13.66
CA ILE A 4 -8.19 5.13 -14.04
C ILE A 4 -8.33 5.19 -15.57
N ALA A 5 -7.21 5.28 -16.30
CA ALA A 5 -7.23 5.27 -17.76
C ALA A 5 -7.75 3.93 -18.30
N ILE A 6 -7.24 2.82 -17.76
CA ILE A 6 -7.71 1.46 -18.10
C ILE A 6 -9.21 1.34 -17.79
N ALA A 7 -9.66 1.72 -16.60
CA ALA A 7 -11.08 1.66 -16.24
C ALA A 7 -11.96 2.50 -17.19
N LYS A 8 -11.47 3.64 -17.70
CA LYS A 8 -12.19 4.43 -18.73
C LYS A 8 -12.24 3.71 -20.07
N GLN A 9 -11.11 3.14 -20.51
CA GLN A 9 -11.01 2.41 -21.78
C GLN A 9 -11.93 1.19 -21.82
N GLU A 10 -12.02 0.47 -20.70
CA GLU A 10 -12.87 -0.71 -20.55
C GLU A 10 -14.35 -0.38 -20.23
N GLY A 11 -14.72 0.91 -20.14
CA GLY A 11 -16.08 1.31 -19.77
C GLY A 11 -16.47 1.03 -18.31
N LEU A 12 -15.49 0.72 -17.45
CA LEU A 12 -15.64 0.32 -16.05
C LEU A 12 -15.39 1.46 -15.05
N ARG A 13 -15.42 2.72 -15.50
CA ARG A 13 -15.34 3.88 -14.59
C ARG A 13 -16.68 4.08 -13.86
N GLY A 14 -16.89 3.27 -12.84
CA GLY A 14 -18.10 3.22 -12.02
C GLY A 14 -18.17 4.29 -10.91
N PRO A 15 -19.19 4.19 -10.03
CA PRO A 15 -19.43 5.17 -8.97
C PRO A 15 -18.28 5.27 -7.95
N HIS A 16 -17.57 4.18 -7.65
CA HIS A 16 -16.51 4.18 -6.64
C HIS A 16 -15.29 4.97 -7.12
N LEU A 17 -14.84 4.76 -8.36
CA LEU A 17 -13.77 5.57 -8.95
C LEU A 17 -14.16 7.03 -9.08
N ARG A 18 -15.40 7.32 -9.50
CA ARG A 18 -15.88 8.72 -9.61
C ARG A 18 -15.90 9.42 -8.25
N LEU A 19 -16.34 8.74 -7.20
CA LEU A 19 -16.30 9.26 -5.83
C LEU A 19 -14.86 9.47 -5.36
N PHE A 20 -13.98 8.50 -5.59
CA PHE A 20 -12.57 8.60 -5.21
C PHE A 20 -11.87 9.79 -5.90
N GLU A 21 -12.11 9.99 -7.21
CA GLU A 21 -11.64 11.17 -7.93
C GLU A 21 -12.23 12.47 -7.39
N ALA A 22 -13.51 12.47 -6.97
CA ALA A 22 -14.17 13.64 -6.40
C ALA A 22 -13.55 14.04 -5.05
N ILE A 23 -13.28 13.08 -4.17
CA ILE A 23 -12.53 13.30 -2.91
C ILE A 23 -11.17 13.94 -3.22
N GLY A 24 -10.49 13.44 -4.25
CA GLY A 24 -9.22 14.01 -4.73
C GLY A 24 -9.30 15.48 -5.17
N ARG A 25 -10.47 15.96 -5.60
CA ARG A 25 -10.66 17.38 -5.98
C ARG A 25 -11.04 18.27 -4.80
N VAL A 26 -11.78 17.76 -3.82
CA VAL A 26 -12.41 18.60 -2.78
C VAL A 26 -11.67 18.59 -1.45
N HIS A 27 -10.81 17.60 -1.19
CA HIS A 27 -10.23 17.38 0.14
C HIS A 27 -9.46 18.59 0.68
N ALA A 28 -8.76 19.37 -0.15
CA ALA A 28 -7.92 20.47 0.32
C ALA A 28 -8.75 21.60 0.93
N ALA A 29 -9.90 21.91 0.31
CA ALA A 29 -10.84 22.91 0.81
C ALA A 29 -11.49 22.50 2.15
N VAL A 30 -11.64 21.18 2.38
CA VAL A 30 -12.29 20.64 3.58
C VAL A 30 -11.31 20.39 4.71
N LEU A 31 -10.12 19.88 4.40
CA LEU A 31 -9.14 19.41 5.39
C LEU A 31 -8.02 20.41 5.68
N GLY A 32 -7.93 21.51 4.92
CA GLY A 32 -6.83 22.48 5.00
C GLY A 32 -5.45 21.90 4.61
N ARG A 33 -5.42 20.69 4.05
CA ARG A 33 -4.21 19.98 3.61
C ARG A 33 -4.49 19.11 2.40
N THR A 34 -3.47 18.86 1.60
CA THR A 34 -3.55 17.95 0.46
C THR A 34 -3.55 16.49 0.91
N LEU A 35 -4.45 15.70 0.35
CA LEU A 35 -4.60 14.26 0.52
C LEU A 35 -4.45 13.60 -0.87
N PRO A 36 -3.24 13.13 -1.22
CA PRO A 36 -3.00 12.50 -2.52
C PRO A 36 -3.86 11.26 -2.70
N LEU A 37 -4.40 11.09 -3.92
CA LEU A 37 -5.03 9.83 -4.32
C LEU A 37 -3.95 8.76 -4.52
N ASN A 38 -3.74 7.92 -3.51
CA ASN A 38 -2.72 6.88 -3.55
C ASN A 38 -3.14 5.69 -4.45
N GLY A 39 -2.16 4.90 -4.89
CA GLY A 39 -2.40 3.77 -5.79
C GLY A 39 -3.30 2.69 -5.20
N ALA A 40 -3.22 2.44 -3.89
CA ALA A 40 -4.06 1.46 -3.21
C ALA A 40 -5.55 1.84 -3.23
N GLY A 41 -5.86 3.12 -3.02
CA GLY A 41 -7.21 3.64 -3.07
C GLY A 41 -7.78 3.64 -4.49
N VAL A 42 -6.97 3.99 -5.50
CA VAL A 42 -7.38 3.86 -6.92
C VAL A 42 -7.70 2.41 -7.27
N ALA A 43 -6.83 1.47 -6.88
CA ALA A 43 -7.04 0.05 -7.12
C ALA A 43 -8.29 -0.48 -6.41
N GLY A 44 -8.48 -0.13 -5.13
CA GLY A 44 -9.66 -0.53 -4.36
C GLY A 44 -10.96 -0.01 -4.97
N ALA A 45 -10.99 1.26 -5.39
CA ALA A 45 -12.16 1.84 -6.06
C ALA A 45 -12.43 1.17 -7.41
N ALA A 46 -11.40 0.87 -8.20
CA ALA A 46 -11.55 0.16 -9.47
C ALA A 46 -12.09 -1.26 -9.28
N LEU A 47 -11.58 -2.00 -8.29
CA LEU A 47 -12.05 -3.35 -7.98
C LEU A 47 -13.48 -3.36 -7.43
N ALA A 48 -13.87 -2.34 -6.66
CA ALA A 48 -15.25 -2.18 -6.22
C ALA A 48 -16.20 -1.90 -7.39
N ASP A 49 -15.76 -1.13 -8.40
CA ASP A 49 -16.52 -0.92 -9.63
C ASP A 49 -16.66 -2.17 -10.51
N LEU A 50 -15.82 -3.19 -10.32
CA LEU A 50 -16.00 -4.53 -10.93
C LEU A 50 -17.08 -5.38 -10.24
N GLY A 51 -17.65 -4.93 -9.12
CA GLY A 51 -18.66 -5.67 -8.37
C GLY A 51 -18.08 -6.78 -7.48
N LEU A 52 -16.78 -6.75 -7.20
CA LEU A 52 -16.17 -7.68 -6.24
C LEU A 52 -16.66 -7.37 -4.80
N PRO A 53 -17.01 -8.40 -4.00
CA PRO A 53 -17.30 -8.22 -2.59
C PRO A 53 -16.14 -7.52 -1.84
N PRO A 54 -16.41 -6.49 -1.00
CA PRO A 54 -15.38 -5.75 -0.27
C PRO A 54 -14.43 -6.64 0.54
N GLU A 55 -14.91 -7.76 1.05
CA GLU A 55 -14.14 -8.75 1.83
C GLU A 55 -13.05 -9.40 0.99
N LEU A 56 -13.29 -9.58 -0.32
CA LEU A 56 -12.35 -10.20 -1.25
C LEU A 56 -11.28 -9.22 -1.75
N LEU A 57 -11.52 -7.91 -1.66
CA LEU A 57 -10.57 -6.89 -2.14
C LEU A 57 -9.19 -7.00 -1.47
N ARG A 58 -9.15 -7.38 -0.19
CA ARG A 58 -7.90 -7.63 0.54
C ARG A 58 -7.10 -8.79 -0.06
N GLY A 59 -7.78 -9.80 -0.62
CA GLY A 59 -7.13 -10.92 -1.30
C GLY A 59 -6.34 -10.50 -2.54
N VAL A 60 -6.88 -9.56 -3.33
CA VAL A 60 -6.17 -9.00 -4.50
C VAL A 60 -4.90 -8.27 -4.05
N ALA A 61 -5.00 -7.49 -2.98
CA ALA A 61 -3.83 -6.80 -2.41
C ALA A 61 -2.77 -7.79 -1.90
N LEU A 62 -3.17 -8.88 -1.24
CA LEU A 62 -2.27 -9.93 -0.77
C LEU A 62 -1.55 -10.61 -1.95
N LEU A 63 -2.27 -10.96 -3.01
CA LEU A 63 -1.70 -11.58 -4.20
C LEU A 63 -0.63 -10.68 -4.85
N ALA A 64 -0.93 -9.38 -5.00
CA ALA A 64 0.03 -8.42 -5.53
C ALA A 64 1.30 -8.31 -4.66
N ARG A 65 1.16 -8.40 -3.33
CA ARG A 65 2.31 -8.41 -2.40
C ARG A 65 3.14 -9.68 -2.50
N ALA A 66 2.50 -10.84 -2.63
CA ALA A 66 3.20 -12.11 -2.84
C ALA A 66 4.09 -12.06 -4.10
N ALA A 67 3.57 -11.50 -5.20
CA ALA A 67 4.36 -11.30 -6.41
C ALA A 67 5.58 -10.37 -6.18
N GLY A 68 5.40 -9.28 -5.42
CA GLY A 68 6.50 -8.40 -5.04
C GLY A 68 7.57 -9.09 -4.19
N LEU A 69 7.15 -9.92 -3.22
CA LEU A 69 8.07 -10.71 -2.39
C LEU A 69 8.89 -11.70 -3.22
N LEU A 70 8.28 -12.36 -4.20
CA LEU A 70 9.02 -13.20 -5.15
C LEU A 70 10.07 -12.39 -5.93
N GLY A 71 9.72 -11.16 -6.33
CA GLY A 71 10.66 -10.23 -6.95
C GLY A 71 11.86 -9.91 -6.04
N HIS A 72 11.60 -9.57 -4.78
CA HIS A 72 12.65 -9.29 -3.79
C HIS A 72 13.53 -10.51 -3.51
N LEU A 73 12.96 -11.72 -3.42
CA LEU A 73 13.73 -12.95 -3.30
C LEU A 73 14.68 -13.13 -4.49
N ALA A 74 14.16 -12.92 -5.71
CA ALA A 74 14.96 -13.04 -6.91
C ALA A 74 16.07 -11.97 -6.97
N GLU A 75 15.80 -10.76 -6.48
CA GLU A 75 16.78 -9.67 -6.37
C GLU A 75 17.88 -10.00 -5.36
N GLU A 76 17.52 -10.45 -4.16
CA GLU A 76 18.46 -10.86 -3.11
C GLU A 76 19.36 -12.02 -3.59
N LEU A 77 18.82 -12.97 -4.36
CA LEU A 77 19.61 -14.07 -4.94
C LEU A 77 20.66 -13.60 -5.97
N ARG A 78 20.43 -12.46 -6.66
CA ARG A 78 21.34 -11.92 -7.68
C ARG A 78 22.32 -10.89 -7.12
N SER A 79 21.85 -10.06 -6.19
CA SER A 79 22.60 -8.95 -5.60
C SER A 79 22.25 -8.87 -4.11
N PRO A 80 22.90 -9.69 -3.26
CA PRO A 80 22.56 -9.77 -1.85
C PRO A 80 22.79 -8.45 -1.11
N ILE A 81 21.79 -7.99 -0.35
CA ILE A 81 21.89 -6.79 0.50
C ILE A 81 21.61 -7.09 1.98
N ALA A 82 21.15 -8.30 2.32
CA ALA A 82 20.78 -8.64 3.68
C ALA A 82 21.90 -8.42 4.72
N PRO A 83 23.19 -8.73 4.46
CA PRO A 83 24.26 -8.47 5.43
C PRO A 83 24.43 -6.97 5.74
N ASP A 84 24.31 -6.10 4.73
CA ASP A 84 24.43 -4.66 4.90
C ASP A 84 23.23 -4.08 5.66
N ILE A 85 22.03 -4.59 5.39
CA ILE A 85 20.82 -4.25 6.15
C ILE A 85 21.03 -4.64 7.62
N TYR A 86 21.45 -5.87 7.90
CA TYR A 86 21.69 -6.36 9.25
C TYR A 86 22.70 -5.47 9.99
N ALA A 87 23.86 -5.24 9.38
CA ALA A 87 24.93 -4.44 9.99
C ALA A 87 24.48 -2.98 10.22
N THR A 88 23.64 -2.44 9.35
CA THR A 88 23.08 -1.09 9.50
C THR A 88 22.07 -1.03 10.64
N VAL A 89 21.16 -2.00 10.75
CA VAL A 89 20.20 -2.06 11.86
C VAL A 89 20.92 -2.25 13.18
N ASP A 90 21.86 -3.20 13.27
CA ASP A 90 22.60 -3.51 14.48
C ASP A 90 23.34 -2.28 15.03
N ARG A 91 24.07 -1.54 14.17
CA ARG A 91 24.79 -0.32 14.56
C ARG A 91 23.89 0.84 14.99
N ASN A 92 22.63 0.88 14.55
CA ASN A 92 21.73 2.01 14.79
C ASN A 92 20.57 1.68 15.75
N ALA A 93 20.42 0.42 16.16
CA ALA A 93 19.40 0.01 17.10
C ALA A 93 19.80 0.38 18.53
N VAL A 94 18.91 1.07 19.24
CA VAL A 94 19.10 1.35 20.66
C VAL A 94 18.47 0.21 21.47
N TYR A 95 19.30 -0.60 22.12
CA TYR A 95 18.82 -1.61 23.05
C TYR A 95 18.20 -0.93 24.28
N ARG A 96 16.94 -1.24 24.56
CA ARG A 96 16.27 -0.85 25.80
C ARG A 96 16.12 -2.08 26.69
N PRO A 97 16.84 -2.19 27.81
CA PRO A 97 16.66 -3.30 28.73
C PRO A 97 15.23 -3.28 29.27
N THR A 98 14.64 -4.45 29.45
CA THR A 98 13.37 -4.59 30.16
C THR A 98 13.64 -4.28 31.63
N THR A 99 13.14 -3.15 32.15
CA THR A 99 13.18 -2.88 33.59
C THR A 99 12.34 -3.94 34.28
N LYS A 100 12.96 -4.90 34.96
CA LYS A 100 12.29 -5.61 36.04
C LYS A 100 12.23 -4.62 37.19
N GLU A 101 11.11 -3.93 37.35
CA GLU A 101 10.80 -3.35 38.66
C GLU A 101 10.76 -4.51 39.65
N GLU A 102 11.76 -4.54 40.52
CA GLU A 102 11.80 -5.35 41.72
C GLU A 102 10.52 -5.07 42.51
N SER A 103 9.55 -5.97 42.37
CA SER A 103 8.46 -6.11 43.33
C SER A 103 8.93 -7.14 44.34
N LEU A 104 9.51 -6.65 45.44
CA LEU A 104 9.30 -7.04 46.84
C LEU A 104 10.20 -6.20 47.76
#